data_AF-A0A838JLP0-F1
#
_entry.id   AF-A0A838JLP0-F1
#
_cell.length_a   1.000
_cell.length_b   1.000
_cell.length_c   1.000
_cell.angle_alpha   90.00
_cell.angle_beta   90.00
_cell.angle_gamma   90.00
#
_symmetry.space_group_name_H-M   'P 1'
#
loop_
_entity.id
_entity.type
_entity.pdbx_description
1 polymer ?
#
loop_
_entity_poly.entity_id
_entity_poly.type
_entity_poly.pdbx_seq_one_letter_code
_entity_poly.pdbx_strand_id
1 'polypeptide(L)' 'MDSELHISEAARQLGVTPHHLRVLEWSGRIPEARRDFNGRIYSELDIALLKSLGVGSRPRKLKRPEEVLGG' A
#
# COMPACT_ATOMS: atom_id res chain seq x y z
N MET A 1 0.09 3.16 21.18
CA MET A 1 -1.01 2.19 20.97
C MET A 1 -0.84 1.71 19.55
N ASP A 2 -0.26 0.53 19.34
CA ASP A 2 -0.11 -0.06 18.01
C ASP A 2 -1.47 -0.61 17.59
N SER A 3 -2.22 0.17 16.82
CA SER A 3 -3.47 -0.32 16.23
C SER A 3 -3.11 -1.28 15.10
N GLU A 4 -3.35 -2.58 15.29
CA GLU A 4 -3.15 -3.58 14.25
C GLU A 4 -4.22 -3.42 13.16
N LEU A 5 -3.79 -3.23 11.92
CA LEU A 5 -4.65 -3.02 10.77
C LEU A 5 -4.74 -4.31 9.95
N HIS A 6 -5.95 -4.76 9.67
CA HIS A 6 -6.14 -5.89 8.76
C HIS A 6 -5.75 -5.47 7.33
N ILE A 7 -5.41 -6.46 6.49
CA ILE A 7 -4.98 -6.25 5.10
C ILE A 7 -5.88 -5.30 4.27
N SER A 8 -7.20 -5.33 4.49
CA SER A 8 -8.13 -4.45 3.78
C SER A 8 -7.93 -2.99 4.15
N GLU A 9 -7.69 -2.71 5.43
CA GLU A 9 -7.46 -1.38 5.95
C GLU A 9 -6.07 -0.86 5.58
N ALA A 10 -5.05 -1.72 5.67
CA ALA A 10 -3.71 -1.46 5.18
C ALA A 10 -3.70 -1.07 3.69
N ALA A 11 -4.39 -1.86 2.86
CA ALA A 11 -4.50 -1.60 1.43
C ALA A 11 -5.19 -0.26 1.14
N ARG A 12 -6.25 0.07 1.88
CA ARG A 12 -6.95 1.35 1.78
C ARG A 12 -6.02 2.52 2.10
N GLN A 13 -5.25 2.44 3.18
CA GLN A 13 -4.29 3.48 3.56
C GLN A 13 -3.14 3.64 2.57
N LEU A 14 -2.75 2.55 1.90
CA LEU A 14 -1.71 2.55 0.88
C LEU A 14 -2.25 2.89 -0.52
N GLY A 15 -3.56 3.05 -0.69
CA GLY A 15 -4.16 3.34 -2.00
C GLY A 15 -3.99 2.20 -3.02
N VAL A 16 -3.88 0.95 -2.54
CA VAL A 16 -3.74 -0.26 -3.37
C VAL A 16 -4.85 -1.26 -3.04
N THR A 17 -4.92 -2.37 -3.77
CA THR A 17 -5.84 -3.45 -3.45
C THR A 17 -5.21 -4.47 -2.49
N PRO A 18 -6.00 -5.18 -1.66
CA PRO A 18 -5.47 -6.28 -0.83
C PRO A 18 -4.76 -7.36 -1.66
N HIS A 19 -5.26 -7.61 -2.87
CA HIS A 19 -4.62 -8.53 -3.81
C HIS A 19 -3.22 -8.03 -4.24
N HIS A 20 -3.05 -6.73 -4.49
CA HIS A 20 -1.75 -6.16 -4.83
C HIS A 20 -0.73 -6.38 -3.72
N LEU A 21 -1.12 -6.17 -2.45
CA LEU A 21 -0.24 -6.46 -1.30
C LEU A 21 0.16 -7.93 -1.25
N ARG A 22 -0.77 -8.87 -1.46
CA ARG A 22 -0.46 -10.32 -1.49
C ARG A 22 0.53 -10.69 -2.59
N VAL A 23 0.37 -10.11 -3.78
CA VAL A 23 1.29 -10.33 -4.91
C VAL A 23 2.68 -9.78 -4.61
N LEU A 24 2.77 -8.60 -3.99
CA LEU A 24 4.05 -8.03 -3.57
C LEU A 24 4.75 -8.89 -2.51
N GLU A 25 3.99 -9.40 -1.54
CA GLU A 25 4.49 -10.31 -0.51
C GLU A 25 4.99 -11.62 -1.12
N TRP A 26 4.17 -12.26 -1.96
CA TRP A 26 4.54 -13.51 -2.64
C TRP A 26 5.73 -13.37 -3.58
N SER A 27 5.92 -12.20 -4.18
CA SER A 27 7.08 -11.91 -5.02
C SER A 27 8.33 -11.48 -4.24
N GLY A 28 8.26 -11.42 -2.90
CA GLY A 28 9.37 -11.01 -2.03
C GLY A 28 9.75 -9.53 -2.14
N ARG A 29 8.87 -8.69 -2.69
CA ARG A 29 9.12 -7.24 -2.86
C ARG A 29 8.83 -6.43 -1.60
N ILE A 30 8.03 -6.98 -0.70
CA ILE A 30 7.72 -6.41 0.62
C ILE A 30 7.93 -7.50 1.69
N PRO A 31 8.22 -7.13 2.94
CA PRO A 31 8.34 -8.10 4.02
C PRO A 31 7.03 -8.87 4.25
N GLU A 32 7.16 -10.08 4.80
CA GLU A 32 6.00 -10.88 5.19
C GLU A 32 5.20 -10.16 6.28
N ALA A 33 3.88 -10.03 6.07
CA ALA A 33 2.99 -9.44 7.04
C ALA A 33 2.85 -10.35 8.28
N ARG A 34 2.69 -9.73 9.45
CA ARG A 34 2.35 -10.46 10.67
C ARG A 34 0.98 -11.12 10.50
N ARG A 35 0.75 -12.23 11.22
CA ARG A 35 -0.50 -12.99 11.14
C ARG A 35 -1.15 -13.12 12.50
N ASP A 36 -2.45 -12.91 12.55
CA ASP A 36 -3.32 -13.21 13.69
C ASP A 36 -4.25 -14.39 13.34
N PHE A 37 -5.22 -14.68 14.21
CA PHE A 37 -6.22 -15.74 13.97
C PHE A 37 -7.17 -15.43 12.80
N ASN A 38 -7.21 -14.18 12.33
CA ASN A 38 -8.15 -13.69 11.33
C ASN A 38 -7.49 -13.35 9.98
N GLY A 39 -6.15 -13.41 9.89
CA GLY A 39 -5.40 -13.24 8.65
C GLY A 39 -4.13 -12.40 8.83
N ARG A 40 -3.89 -11.52 7.86
CA ARG A 40 -2.70 -10.66 7.82
C ARG A 40 -3.00 -9.33 8.50
N ILE A 41 -2.13 -8.97 9.44
CA ILE A 41 -2.17 -7.73 10.21
C ILE A 41 -0.92 -6.90 9.95
N TYR A 42 -1.10 -5.59 9.98
CA TYR A 42 -0.07 -4.59 9.72
C TYR A 42 -0.09 -3.59 10.86
N SER A 43 1.05 -3.39 11.52
CA SER A 43 1.24 -2.29 12.44
C SER A 43 1.35 -0.96 11.68
N GLU A 44 1.25 0.16 12.40
CA GLU A 44 1.50 1.48 11.82
C GLU A 44 2.94 1.57 11.27
N LEU A 45 3.89 0.91 11.93
CA LEU A 45 5.28 0.80 11.47
C LEU A 45 5.38 0.04 10.14
N ASP A 46 4.62 -1.04 9.98
CA ASP A 46 4.58 -1.79 8.73
C ASP A 46 4.01 -0.93 7.60
N ILE A 47 2.94 -0.17 7.85
CA ILE A 47 2.39 0.76 6.85
C ILE A 47 3.41 1.84 6.46
N ALA A 48 4.11 2.41 7.43
CA ALA A 48 5.16 3.40 7.17
C ALA A 48 6.27 2.81 6.30
N LEU A 49 6.73 1.59 6.63
CA LEU A 49 7.73 0.87 5.83
C LEU A 49 7.25 0.62 4.40
N LEU A 50 6.02 0.15 4.21
CA LEU A 50 5.46 -0.10 2.89
C LEU A 50 5.36 1.18 2.04
N LYS A 51 4.99 2.32 2.65
CA LYS A 51 5.01 3.63 1.98
C LYS A 51 6.43 4.01 1.55
N SER A 52 7.41 3.82 2.43
CA SER A 52 8.83 4.10 2.13
C SER A 52 9.38 3.21 1.01
N LEU A 53 8.92 1.97 0.90
CA LEU A 53 9.23 1.06 -0.21
C LEU A 53 8.55 1.46 -1.54
N GLY A 54 7.65 2.45 -1.50
CA GLY A 54 6.93 2.93 -2.67
C GLY A 54 5.66 2.15 -2.99
N VAL A 55 5.16 1.33 -2.05
CA VAL A 55 3.86 0.65 -2.22
C VAL A 55 2.76 1.70 -2.24
N GLY A 56 1.99 1.75 -3.33
CA GLY A 56 0.97 2.77 -3.54
C GLY A 56 1.48 4.10 -4.10
N SER A 57 2.80 4.31 -4.08
CA SER A 57 3.46 5.45 -4.70
C SER A 57 3.59 5.21 -6.20
N ARG A 58 2.51 5.41 -6.96
CA ARG A 58 2.61 5.63 -8.40
C ARG A 58 3.12 7.05 -8.66
N PRO A 59 3.96 7.28 -9.68
CA PRO A 59 3.84 8.55 -10.39
C PRO A 59 2.44 8.57 -11.04
N ARG A 60 1.53 9.37 -10.50
CA ARG A 60 0.43 9.94 -11.29
C ARG A 60 1.03 11.17 -11.97
N LYS A 61 1.72 10.99 -13.10
CA LYS A 61 1.78 12.10 -14.06
C LYS A 61 0.38 12.24 -14.65
N LEU A 62 -0.51 12.89 -13.90
CA LEU A 62 -1.68 13.50 -14.50
C LEU A 62 -1.16 14.71 -15.28
N LYS A 63 -1.43 14.74 -16.59
CA LYS A 63 -1.04 15.83 -17.48
C LYS A 63 -1.59 17.16 -16.96
N ARG A 64 -0.90 18.26 -17.23
CA ARG A 64 -1.36 19.58 -16.80
C ARG A 64 -2.69 19.92 -17.49
N PRO A 65 -3.63 20.60 -16.83
CA PRO A 65 -4.82 21.14 -17.47
C PRO A 65 -4.50 21.99 -18.70
N GLU A 66 -3.37 22.69 -18.71
CA GLU A 66 -2.84 23.46 -19.85
C GLU A 66 -2.52 22.56 -21.06
N GLU A 67 -1.93 21.37 -20.82
CA GLU A 67 -1.76 20.30 -21.83
C GLU A 67 -3.09 19.58 -22.18
N VAL A 68 -4.17 19.86 -21.44
CA VAL A 68 -5.51 19.28 -21.61
C VAL A 68 -6.51 20.29 -22.18
N LEU A 69 -6.25 21.61 -22.10
CA LEU A 69 -7.20 22.69 -22.42
C LEU A 69 -6.59 23.89 -23.18
N GLY A 70 -5.27 24.05 -23.33
CA GLY A 70 -4.73 25.27 -23.96
C GLY A 70 -3.23 25.26 -24.20
N GLY A 71 -2.83 24.68 -25.33
CA GLY A 71 -1.57 25.06 -26.00
C GLY A 71 -1.71 26.39 -26.71
#